data_AF-A0A290WZD1-F1
#
_entry.id   AF-A0A290WZD1-F1
#
_cell.length_a   1.000
_cell.length_b   1.000
_cell.length_c   1.000
_cell.angle_alpha   90.00
_cell.angle_beta   90.00
_cell.angle_gamma   90.00
#
_symmetry.space_group_name_H-M   'P 1'
#
loop_
_entity.id
_entity.type
_entity.pdbx_description
1 polymer ?
#
loop_
_entity_poly.entity_id
_entity_poly.type
_entity_poly.pdbx_seq_one_letter_code
_entity_poly.pdbx_strand_id
1 'polypeptide(L)'
;MSDLQELDELLCSDDDEYERLDLFQEADELIGQLQIADVPALLALWPQRSLCWQQRYTQASSNIDGAVLRALLAGLLQIKETTHGVFELMSRLPATADASALSDALLDYAEQAWHAQGPARHRHIQISCWSCGLSGRLLKRLGLSAWKDAGL
;
A
#
# COMPACT_ATOMS: atom_id res chain seq x y z
N MET A 1 12.55 8.08 22.34
CA MET A 1 12.50 7.67 20.94
C MET A 1 11.11 7.96 20.43
N SER A 2 10.95 8.37 19.18
CA SER A 2 9.61 8.49 18.57
C SER A 2 9.17 7.12 18.07
N ASP A 3 7.86 6.83 18.09
CA ASP A 3 7.28 5.57 17.61
C ASP A 3 7.73 5.23 16.18
N LEU A 4 7.89 6.25 15.32
CA LEU A 4 8.42 6.07 13.96
C LEU A 4 9.89 5.60 13.91
N GLN A 5 10.71 6.03 14.86
CA GLN A 5 12.12 5.61 14.92
C GLN A 5 12.24 4.17 15.42
N GLU A 6 11.43 3.81 16.42
CA GLU A 6 11.33 2.45 16.92
C GLU A 6 10.80 1.49 15.85
N LEU A 7 9.75 1.89 15.13
CA LEU A 7 9.25 1.14 13.98
C LEU A 7 10.31 0.96 12.90
N ASP A 8 11.06 2.01 12.58
CA ASP A 8 12.12 1.94 11.57
C ASP A 8 13.24 0.97 11.96
N GLU A 9 13.70 1.03 13.22
CA GLU A 9 14.69 0.12 13.78
C GLU A 9 14.20 -1.33 13.77
N LEU A 10 12.96 -1.57 14.22
CA LEU A 10 12.33 -2.88 14.25
C LEU A 10 12.23 -3.50 12.85
N LEU A 11 11.78 -2.72 11.86
CA LEU A 11 11.66 -3.17 10.47
C LEU A 11 13.01 -3.35 9.76
N CYS A 12 14.10 -2.78 10.29
CA CYS A 12 15.46 -2.99 9.80
C CYS A 12 16.17 -4.22 10.40
N SER A 13 15.54 -4.92 11.35
CA SER A 13 16.10 -6.12 11.98
C SER A 13 16.41 -7.23 10.97
N ASP A 14 17.33 -8.13 11.34
CA ASP A 14 17.68 -9.28 10.50
C ASP A 14 16.46 -10.18 10.22
N ASP A 15 16.37 -10.78 9.02
CA ASP A 15 15.25 -11.64 8.60
C ASP A 15 15.03 -12.82 9.57
N ASP A 16 16.12 -13.49 10.00
CA ASP A 16 16.03 -14.65 10.89
C ASP A 16 15.59 -14.25 12.31
N GLU A 17 15.86 -13.00 12.70
CA GLU A 17 15.44 -12.47 14.00
C GLU A 17 13.99 -11.98 13.97
N TYR A 18 13.60 -11.29 12.90
CA TYR A 18 12.26 -10.72 12.74
C TYR A 18 11.16 -11.79 12.73
N GLU A 19 11.37 -12.86 11.96
CA GLU A 19 10.40 -13.96 11.90
C GLU A 19 10.40 -14.79 13.19
N ARG A 20 11.59 -15.05 13.76
CA ARG A 20 11.73 -15.89 14.96
C ARG A 20 11.15 -15.23 16.21
N LEU A 21 11.24 -13.91 16.32
CA LEU A 21 10.75 -13.16 17.47
C LEU A 21 9.30 -12.67 17.31
N ASP A 22 8.65 -12.99 16.19
CA ASP A 22 7.28 -12.54 15.88
C ASP A 22 7.12 -11.01 15.95
N LEU A 23 8.16 -10.29 15.50
CA LEU A 23 8.18 -8.81 15.50
C LEU A 23 7.12 -8.19 14.59
N PHE A 24 6.41 -9.02 13.82
CA PHE A 24 5.26 -8.64 13.04
C PHE A 24 4.15 -8.00 13.89
N GLN A 25 3.83 -8.59 15.04
CA GLN A 25 2.77 -8.07 15.91
C GLN A 25 3.16 -6.72 16.51
N GLU A 26 4.43 -6.58 16.92
CA GLU A 26 4.97 -5.33 17.45
C GLU A 26 5.01 -4.23 16.38
N ALA A 27 5.39 -4.57 15.14
CA ALA A 27 5.30 -3.65 14.01
C ALA A 27 3.87 -3.17 13.77
N ASP A 28 2.87 -4.05 13.83
CA ASP A 28 1.47 -3.70 13.62
C ASP A 28 0.92 -2.80 14.72
N GLU A 29 1.34 -3.03 15.97
CA GLU A 29 1.00 -2.16 17.11
C GLU A 29 1.62 -0.76 16.99
N LEU A 30 2.89 -0.67 16.55
CA LEU A 30 3.56 0.61 16.30
C LEU A 30 2.92 1.34 15.11
N ILE A 31 2.58 0.63 14.04
CA ILE A 31 1.87 1.21 12.88
C ILE A 31 0.49 1.74 13.27
N GLY A 32 -0.23 1.03 14.15
CA GLY A 32 -1.52 1.47 14.67
C GLY A 32 -1.47 2.74 15.53
N GLN A 33 -0.28 3.09 16.05
CA GLN A 33 -0.06 4.30 16.86
C GLN A 33 0.34 5.51 16.03
N LEU A 34 0.73 5.31 14.76
CA LEU A 34 1.12 6.40 13.87
C LEU A 34 0.03 7.46 13.76
N GLN A 35 0.45 8.71 13.71
CA GLN A 35 -0.41 9.86 13.52
C GLN A 35 -0.18 10.45 12.13
N ILE A 36 -1.13 11.28 11.67
CA ILE A 36 -1.00 12.00 10.39
C ILE A 36 0.30 12.83 10.35
N ALA A 37 0.75 13.33 11.52
CA ALA A 37 1.98 14.11 11.65
C ALA A 37 3.25 13.30 11.34
N ASP A 38 3.21 11.98 11.45
CA ASP A 38 4.35 11.09 11.19
C ASP A 38 4.50 10.75 9.69
N VAL A 39 3.42 10.90 8.92
CA VAL A 39 3.38 10.56 7.48
C VAL A 39 4.48 11.24 6.67
N PRO A 40 4.77 12.55 6.82
CA PRO A 40 5.86 13.18 6.06
C PRO A 40 7.23 12.54 6.34
N ALA A 41 7.51 12.17 7.58
CA ALA A 41 8.78 11.52 7.94
C ALA A 41 8.82 10.09 7.42
N LEU A 42 7.72 9.34 7.51
CA LEU A 42 7.58 8.00 6.94
C LEU A 42 7.80 8.00 5.41
N LEU A 43 7.20 8.96 4.70
CA LEU A 43 7.38 9.14 3.26
C LEU A 43 8.83 9.49 2.89
N ALA A 44 9.52 10.27 3.74
CA ALA A 44 10.93 10.58 3.54
C ALA A 44 11.83 9.35 3.73
N LEU A 45 11.48 8.45 4.66
CA LEU A 45 12.20 7.19 4.90
C LEU A 45 11.96 6.17 3.77
N TRP A 46 10.75 6.10 3.23
CA TRP A 46 10.34 5.07 2.26
C TRP A 46 11.34 4.81 1.12
N PRO A 47 11.82 5.82 0.34
CA PRO A 47 12.77 5.59 -0.74
C PRO A 47 14.19 5.26 -0.25
N GLN A 48 14.51 5.50 1.02
CA GLN A 48 15.82 5.22 1.61
C GLN A 48 15.92 3.78 2.15
N ARG A 49 14.78 3.09 2.28
CA ARG A 49 14.69 1.77 2.89
C ARG A 49 14.63 0.66 1.84
N SER A 50 15.02 -0.54 2.25
CA SER A 50 15.07 -1.72 1.39
C SER A 50 13.66 -2.19 1.01
N LEU A 51 13.58 -3.04 -0.02
CA LEU A 51 12.32 -3.69 -0.38
C LEU A 51 11.76 -4.54 0.78
N CYS A 52 12.63 -5.25 1.52
CA CYS A 52 12.21 -6.07 2.66
C CYS A 52 11.55 -5.20 3.76
N TRP A 53 12.13 -4.05 4.06
CA TRP A 53 11.54 -3.09 5.00
C TRP A 53 10.12 -2.67 4.55
N GLN A 54 9.96 -2.32 3.27
CA GLN A 54 8.66 -1.91 2.72
C GLN A 54 7.64 -3.05 2.75
N GLN A 55 8.07 -4.28 2.46
CA GLN A 55 7.25 -5.49 2.54
C GLN A 55 6.74 -5.71 3.97
N ARG A 56 7.65 -5.70 4.95
CA ARG A 56 7.30 -5.88 6.37
C ARG A 56 6.32 -4.81 6.85
N TYR A 57 6.58 -3.54 6.52
CA TYR A 57 5.65 -2.44 6.82
C TYR A 57 4.25 -2.73 6.27
N THR A 58 4.13 -3.02 4.98
CA THR A 58 2.81 -3.22 4.35
C THR A 58 2.10 -4.48 4.85
N GLN A 59 2.85 -5.53 5.18
CA GLN A 59 2.31 -6.75 5.78
C GLN A 59 1.72 -6.42 7.16
N ALA A 60 2.46 -5.67 7.99
CA ALA A 60 2.09 -5.31 9.36
C ALA A 60 1.15 -4.10 9.46
N SER A 61 0.57 -3.64 8.35
CA SER A 61 -0.36 -2.50 8.34
C SER A 61 -1.83 -2.92 8.55
N SER A 62 -2.12 -3.91 9.39
CA SER A 62 -3.52 -4.33 9.62
C SER A 62 -4.31 -3.33 10.47
N ASN A 63 -3.64 -2.71 11.45
CA ASN A 63 -4.24 -1.77 12.39
C ASN A 63 -3.97 -0.29 12.06
N ILE A 64 -3.43 0.01 10.87
CA ILE A 64 -3.16 1.38 10.44
C ILE A 64 -4.43 2.24 10.45
N ASP A 65 -4.34 3.43 11.04
CA ASP A 65 -5.45 4.39 11.02
C ASP A 65 -5.83 4.78 9.58
N GLY A 66 -7.13 4.93 9.32
CA GLY A 66 -7.64 5.21 7.98
C GLY A 66 -7.18 6.56 7.42
N ALA A 67 -7.01 7.59 8.24
CA ALA A 67 -6.53 8.88 7.78
C ALA A 67 -5.02 8.85 7.49
N VAL A 68 -4.25 8.15 8.33
CA VAL A 68 -2.82 7.89 8.10
C VAL A 68 -2.60 7.11 6.81
N LEU A 69 -3.33 6.00 6.62
CA LEU A 69 -3.26 5.19 5.40
C LEU A 69 -3.55 6.01 4.15
N ARG A 70 -4.58 6.85 4.17
CA ARG A 70 -4.95 7.69 3.02
C ARG A 70 -3.90 8.75 2.73
N ALA A 71 -3.34 9.38 3.76
CA ALA A 71 -2.26 10.35 3.61
C ALA A 71 -0.98 9.69 3.08
N LEU A 72 -0.64 8.50 3.59
CA LEU A 72 0.49 7.71 3.14
C LEU A 72 0.35 7.32 1.67
N LEU A 73 -0.80 6.74 1.27
CA LEU A 73 -1.08 6.41 -0.13
C LEU A 73 -0.98 7.64 -1.04
N ALA A 74 -1.57 8.77 -0.64
CA ALA A 74 -1.49 10.01 -1.41
C ALA A 74 -0.03 10.47 -1.61
N GLY A 75 0.81 10.33 -0.59
CA GLY A 75 2.23 10.67 -0.66
C GLY A 75 3.05 9.69 -1.50
N LEU A 76 2.82 8.39 -1.34
CA LEU A 76 3.52 7.34 -2.10
C LEU A 76 3.31 7.52 -3.60
N LEU A 77 2.09 7.87 -4.02
CA LEU A 77 1.79 8.15 -5.43
C LEU A 77 2.58 9.32 -6.03
N GLN A 78 3.17 10.20 -5.20
CA GLN A 78 3.99 11.34 -5.65
C GLN A 78 5.48 11.00 -5.75
N ILE A 79 5.92 9.89 -5.14
CA ILE A 79 7.31 9.46 -5.20
C ILE A 79 7.54 8.86 -6.58
N LYS A 80 8.42 9.50 -7.35
CA LYS A 80 8.87 8.99 -8.65
C LYS A 80 9.79 7.80 -8.39
N GLU A 81 9.70 6.78 -9.24
CA GLU A 81 10.31 5.45 -9.11
C GLU A 81 9.45 4.47 -8.31
N THR A 82 9.45 3.20 -8.73
CA THR A 82 8.51 2.14 -8.33
C THR A 82 8.33 2.04 -6.81
N THR A 83 7.24 2.61 -6.28
CA THR A 83 6.85 2.48 -4.88
C THR A 83 6.16 1.13 -4.68
N HIS A 84 6.94 0.13 -4.31
CA HIS A 84 6.39 -1.11 -3.77
C HIS A 84 5.48 -0.80 -2.58
N GLY A 85 4.43 -1.60 -2.40
CA GLY A 85 3.52 -1.47 -1.27
C GLY A 85 2.22 -0.70 -1.55
N VAL A 86 2.09 0.06 -2.65
CA VAL A 86 0.84 0.80 -2.93
C VAL A 86 -0.35 -0.14 -3.07
N PHE A 87 -0.21 -1.24 -3.82
CA PHE A 87 -1.31 -2.20 -4.01
C PHE A 87 -1.61 -3.01 -2.75
N GLU A 88 -0.60 -3.30 -1.95
CA GLU A 88 -0.71 -3.96 -0.66
C GLU A 88 -1.45 -3.06 0.34
N LEU A 89 -1.09 -1.78 0.42
CA LEU A 89 -1.74 -0.78 1.28
C LEU A 89 -3.15 -0.42 0.80
N MET A 90 -3.41 -0.42 -0.51
CA MET A 90 -4.77 -0.28 -1.05
C MET A 90 -5.71 -1.35 -0.47
N SER A 91 -5.22 -2.56 -0.21
CA SER A 91 -6.03 -3.63 0.38
C SER A 91 -6.45 -3.39 1.83
N ARG A 92 -5.86 -2.37 2.49
CA ARG A 92 -6.20 -1.94 3.84
C ARG A 92 -7.24 -0.82 3.86
N LEU A 93 -7.57 -0.23 2.71
CA LEU A 93 -8.64 0.75 2.63
C LEU A 93 -10.01 0.08 2.88
N PRO A 94 -11.01 0.84 3.38
CA PRO A 94 -12.38 0.36 3.42
C PRO A 94 -12.83 -0.17 2.06
N ALA A 95 -13.66 -1.22 2.06
CA ALA A 95 -14.22 -1.84 0.86
C ALA A 95 -15.32 -0.98 0.20
N THR A 96 -15.10 0.32 0.11
CA THR A 96 -16.03 1.29 -0.44
C THR A 96 -15.23 2.35 -1.19
N ALA A 97 -15.39 2.38 -2.51
CA ALA A 97 -14.84 3.45 -3.32
C ALA A 97 -15.61 4.73 -3.04
N ASP A 98 -14.89 5.80 -2.71
CA ASP A 98 -15.44 7.15 -2.64
C ASP A 98 -15.06 7.97 -3.88
N ALA A 99 -15.62 9.18 -3.97
CA ALA A 99 -15.34 10.13 -5.03
C ALA A 99 -14.20 11.10 -4.65
N SER A 100 -13.30 10.68 -3.75
CA SER A 100 -12.17 11.53 -3.35
C SER A 100 -11.09 11.59 -4.44
N ALA A 101 -10.29 12.66 -4.39
CA ALA A 101 -9.12 12.81 -5.24
C ALA A 101 -8.10 11.66 -5.07
N LEU A 102 -8.02 11.05 -3.87
CA LEU A 102 -7.19 9.88 -3.65
C LEU A 102 -7.68 8.68 -4.45
N SER A 103 -8.98 8.41 -4.46
CA SER A 103 -9.54 7.31 -5.25
C SER A 103 -9.34 7.50 -6.75
N ASP A 104 -9.40 8.73 -7.24
CA ASP A 104 -9.07 9.04 -8.63
C ASP A 104 -7.58 8.80 -8.94
N ALA A 105 -6.69 9.26 -8.05
CA ALA A 105 -5.25 9.04 -8.20
C ALA A 105 -4.85 7.56 -8.13
N LEU A 106 -5.48 6.78 -7.25
CA LEU A 106 -5.28 5.32 -7.17
C LEU A 106 -5.79 4.61 -8.43
N LEU A 107 -6.87 5.09 -9.05
CA LEU A 107 -7.34 4.57 -10.34
C LEU A 107 -6.38 4.89 -11.47
N ASP A 108 -5.88 6.13 -11.54
CA ASP A 108 -4.87 6.54 -12.53
C ASP A 108 -3.62 5.65 -12.39
N TYR A 109 -3.17 5.43 -11.17
CA TYR A 109 -2.04 4.54 -10.87
C TYR A 109 -2.31 3.10 -11.29
N ALA A 110 -3.48 2.55 -10.96
CA ALA A 110 -3.83 1.16 -11.29
C ALA A 110 -3.94 0.94 -12.80
N GLU A 111 -4.51 1.89 -13.54
CA GLU A 111 -4.60 1.87 -15.01
C GLU A 111 -3.21 1.94 -15.66
N GLN A 112 -2.34 2.84 -15.20
CA GLN A 112 -0.96 2.92 -15.69
C GLN A 112 -0.19 1.62 -15.41
N ALA A 113 -0.30 1.09 -14.19
CA ALA A 113 0.33 -0.17 -13.80
C ALA A 113 -0.19 -1.36 -14.62
N TRP A 114 -1.48 -1.38 -14.94
CA TRP A 114 -2.10 -2.41 -15.77
C TRP A 114 -1.45 -2.49 -17.16
N HIS A 115 -1.24 -1.35 -17.79
CA HIS A 115 -0.61 -1.26 -19.10
C HIS A 115 0.91 -1.50 -19.05
N ALA A 116 1.59 -1.00 -18.01
CA ALA A 116 3.04 -1.07 -17.90
C ALA A 116 3.56 -2.46 -17.47
N GLN A 117 2.89 -3.12 -16.52
CA GLN A 117 3.40 -4.35 -15.90
C GLN A 117 2.89 -5.64 -16.57
N GLY A 118 1.80 -5.55 -17.34
CA GLY A 118 1.28 -6.65 -18.13
C GLY A 118 0.68 -7.81 -17.32
N PRO A 119 0.37 -8.95 -17.99
CA PRO A 119 -0.47 -10.03 -17.46
C PRO A 119 0.00 -10.63 -16.13
N ALA A 120 1.31 -10.69 -15.89
CA ALA A 120 1.87 -11.24 -14.65
C ALA A 120 1.43 -10.48 -13.39
N ARG A 121 1.03 -9.22 -13.53
CA ARG A 121 0.60 -8.36 -12.40
C ARG A 121 -0.89 -8.05 -12.41
N HIS A 122 -1.61 -8.37 -13.48
CA HIS A 122 -3.04 -8.10 -13.65
C HIS A 122 -3.90 -8.67 -12.51
N ARG A 123 -3.62 -9.90 -12.06
CA ARG A 123 -4.35 -10.50 -10.93
C ARG A 123 -4.16 -9.74 -9.63
N HIS A 124 -2.95 -9.25 -9.37
CA HIS A 124 -2.67 -8.47 -8.17
C HIS A 124 -3.42 -7.14 -8.21
N ILE A 125 -3.36 -6.43 -9.34
CA ILE A 125 -4.08 -5.16 -9.56
C ILE A 125 -5.59 -5.36 -9.38
N GLN A 126 -6.15 -6.43 -9.94
CA GLN A 126 -7.56 -6.79 -9.78
C GLN A 126 -7.92 -6.95 -8.29
N ILE A 127 -7.17 -7.76 -7.54
CA ILE A 127 -7.46 -8.05 -6.13
C ILE A 127 -7.39 -6.75 -5.31
N SER A 128 -6.36 -5.93 -5.49
CA SER A 128 -6.20 -4.67 -4.76
C SER A 128 -7.26 -3.63 -5.11
N CYS A 129 -7.72 -3.58 -6.37
CA CYS A 129 -8.83 -2.70 -6.75
C CYS A 129 -10.18 -3.24 -6.27
N TRP A 130 -10.34 -4.55 -6.17
CA TRP A 130 -11.55 -5.17 -5.63
C TRP A 130 -11.70 -4.91 -4.13
N SER A 131 -10.62 -5.08 -3.35
CA SER A 131 -10.65 -4.91 -1.90
C SER A 131 -11.05 -3.50 -1.45
N CYS A 132 -10.75 -2.46 -2.24
CA CYS A 132 -11.13 -1.07 -1.96
C CYS A 132 -12.31 -0.56 -2.81
N GLY A 133 -13.01 -1.44 -3.54
CA GLY A 133 -14.21 -1.09 -4.32
C GLY A 133 -13.95 -0.36 -5.64
N LEU A 134 -12.69 -0.16 -6.05
CA LEU A 134 -12.30 0.51 -7.29
C LEU A 134 -12.46 -0.35 -8.56
N SER A 135 -12.65 -1.66 -8.42
CA SER A 135 -12.74 -2.63 -9.54
C SER A 135 -13.65 -2.19 -10.68
N GLY A 136 -14.90 -1.80 -10.40
CA GLY A 136 -15.85 -1.41 -11.45
C GLY A 136 -15.44 -0.15 -12.20
N ARG A 137 -14.79 0.79 -11.50
CA ARG A 137 -14.29 2.04 -12.10
C ARG A 137 -13.07 1.76 -12.97
N LEU A 138 -12.18 0.88 -12.53
CA LEU A 138 -11.01 0.44 -13.31
C LEU A 138 -11.45 -0.31 -14.58
N LEU A 139 -12.37 -1.29 -14.47
CA LEU A 139 -12.94 -2.00 -15.63
C LEU A 139 -13.48 -1.04 -16.69
N LYS A 140 -14.25 -0.02 -16.26
CA LYS A 140 -14.78 1.01 -17.16
C LYS A 140 -13.68 1.78 -17.89
N ARG A 141 -12.59 2.14 -17.22
CA ARG A 141 -11.45 2.85 -17.84
C ARG A 141 -10.71 1.96 -18.85
N LEU A 142 -10.55 0.68 -18.52
CA LEU A 142 -9.93 -0.30 -19.41
C LEU A 142 -10.84 -0.72 -20.58
N GLY A 143 -12.08 -0.24 -20.64
CA GLY A 143 -13.06 -0.64 -21.66
C GLY A 143 -13.56 -2.09 -21.52
N LEU A 144 -13.46 -2.66 -20.32
CA LEU A 144 -13.86 -4.03 -20.01
C LEU A 144 -15.22 -4.05 -19.29
N SER A 145 -16.03 -5.09 -19.56
CA SER A 145 -17.31 -5.28 -18.86
C SER A 145 -17.14 -6.14 -17.62
N ALA A 146 -16.18 -7.07 -17.63
CA ALA A 146 -15.83 -7.93 -16.51
C ALA A 146 -14.36 -8.36 -16.56
N TRP A 147 -13.81 -8.78 -15.42
CA TRP A 147 -12.42 -9.26 -15.32
C TRP A 147 -12.11 -10.47 -16.22
N LYS A 148 -13.12 -11.33 -16.45
CA LYS A 148 -13.01 -12.46 -17.39
C LYS A 148 -12.65 -12.03 -18.82
N ASP A 149 -13.01 -10.81 -19.22
CA ASP A 149 -12.71 -10.27 -20.55
C ASP A 149 -11.19 -10.01 -20.71
N ALA A 150 -10.46 -9.91 -19.58
CA ALA A 150 -9.00 -9.85 -19.51
C ALA A 150 -8.35 -11.21 -19.13
N GLY A 151 -9.12 -12.30 -19.05
CA GLY A 151 -8.60 -13.63 -18.71
C GLY A 151 -8.36 -13.88 -17.21
N LEU A 152 -9.07 -13.17 -16.32
CA LEU A 152 -8.96 -13.24 -14.85
C LEU A 152 -10.20 -13.78 -14.13
#